data_AF-A0A7L8AJD3-F1
#
_entry.id   AF-A0A7L8AJD3-F1
#
_cell.length_a   1.000
_cell.length_b   1.000
_cell.length_c   1.000
_cell.angle_alpha   90.00
_cell.angle_beta   90.00
_cell.angle_gamma   90.00
#
_symmetry.space_group_name_H-M   'P 1'
#
loop_
_entity.id
_entity.type
_entity.pdbx_description
1 polymer ?
#
loop_
_entity_poly.entity_id
_entity_poly.type
_entity_poly.pdbx_seq_one_letter_code
_entity_poly.pdbx_strand_id
1 'polypeptide(L)' 'MLLYKLRDIETSLEKEPLKNKDLLEAIVSLKSIFLKLNFEVEEVPEYSFTKILKLLESIKNSTLTKNEELILRCIIKKK' A
#
# COMPACT_ATOMS: atom_id res chain seq x y z
N MET A 1 -4.53 -8.32 -6.39
CA MET A 1 -4.56 -9.01 -5.07
C MET A 1 -4.09 -8.10 -3.92
N LEU A 2 -3.33 -7.03 -4.22
CA LEU A 2 -2.85 -6.06 -3.23
C LEU A 2 -3.95 -5.32 -2.44
N LEU A 3 -5.01 -4.84 -3.10
CA LEU A 3 -6.11 -4.11 -2.43
C LEU A 3 -6.79 -4.94 -1.33
N TYR A 4 -6.94 -6.25 -1.55
CA TYR A 4 -7.47 -7.18 -0.56
C TYR A 4 -6.55 -7.30 0.67
N LYS A 5 -5.24 -7.51 0.45
CA LYS A 5 -4.25 -7.56 1.53
C LYS A 5 -4.20 -6.24 2.32
N LEU A 6 -4.39 -5.11 1.64
CA LEU A 6 -4.45 -3.80 2.27
C LEU A 6 -5.70 -3.67 3.16
N ARG A 7 -6.84 -4.20 2.71
CA ARG A 7 -8.11 -4.24 3.47
C ARG A 7 -8.01 -5.11 4.72
N ASP A 8 -7.29 -6.24 4.66
CA ASP A 8 -7.04 -7.08 5.83
C ASP A 8 -6.25 -6.34 6.93
N ILE A 9 -5.22 -5.60 6.53
CA ILE A 9 -4.41 -4.79 7.46
C ILE A 9 -5.27 -3.65 8.04
N GLU A 10 -6.02 -2.94 7.20
CA GLU A 10 -6.92 -1.87 7.63
C GLU A 10 -7.91 -2.35 8.69
N THR A 11 -8.60 -3.47 8.43
CA THR A 11 -9.57 -4.06 9.36
C THR A 11 -8.92 -4.40 10.72
N SER A 12 -7.63 -4.75 10.72
CA SER A 12 -6.89 -5.05 11.94
C SER A 12 -6.53 -3.77 12.72
N LEU A 13 -6.17 -2.71 12.02
CA LEU A 13 -5.82 -1.40 12.61
C LEU A 13 -7.04 -0.63 13.11
N GLU A 14 -8.20 -0.79 12.45
CA GLU A 14 -9.50 -0.22 12.84
C GLU A 14 -9.98 -0.70 14.22
N LYS A 15 -9.39 -1.76 14.78
CA LYS A 15 -9.67 -2.21 16.16
C LYS A 15 -9.16 -1.23 17.23
N GLU A 16 -8.10 -0.48 16.93
CA GLU A 16 -7.52 0.52 17.83
C GLU A 16 -7.17 1.81 17.05
N PRO A 17 -8.18 2.55 16.53
CA PRO A 17 -7.97 3.59 15.53
C PRO A 17 -7.19 4.79 16.08
N LEU A 18 -7.34 5.12 17.37
CA LEU A 18 -6.62 6.22 18.02
C LEU A 18 -5.11 5.96 18.10
N LYS A 19 -4.69 4.70 18.28
CA LYS A 19 -3.28 4.31 18.31
C LYS A 19 -2.68 4.16 16.91
N ASN A 20 -3.53 3.81 15.95
CA ASN A 20 -3.11 3.45 14.59
C ASN A 20 -3.39 4.54 13.55
N LYS A 21 -3.71 5.77 13.98
CA LYS A 21 -4.14 6.85 13.09
C LYS A 21 -3.18 7.08 11.92
N ASP A 22 -1.88 7.20 12.19
CA ASP A 22 -0.87 7.45 11.16
C ASP A 22 -0.70 6.28 10.17
N LEU A 23 -0.98 5.06 10.62
CA LEU A 23 -0.98 3.87 9.75
C LEU A 23 -2.26 3.81 8.91
N LEU A 24 -3.41 4.16 9.48
CA LEU A 24 -4.68 4.25 8.75
C LEU A 24 -4.62 5.33 7.66
N GLU A 25 -4.01 6.49 7.95
CA GLU A 25 -3.77 7.52 6.93
C GLU A 25 -2.87 7.03 5.80
N ALA A 26 -1.81 6.27 6.13
CA ALA A 26 -0.95 5.65 5.13
C ALA A 26 -1.68 4.59 4.29
N ILE A 27 -2.62 3.84 4.86
CA ILE A 27 -3.49 2.92 4.11
C ILE A 27 -4.37 3.69 3.13
N VAL A 28 -5.02 4.77 3.57
CA VAL A 28 -5.87 5.60 2.70
C VAL A 28 -5.07 6.16 1.53
N SER A 29 -3.86 6.66 1.79
CA SER A 29 -2.95 7.15 0.76
C SER A 29 -2.59 6.05 -0.23
N LEU A 30 -2.16 4.87 0.26
CA LEU A 30 -1.85 3.72 -0.59
C LEU A 30 -3.04 3.29 -1.45
N LYS A 31 -4.26 3.23 -0.89
CA LYS A 31 -5.48 2.93 -1.66
C LYS A 31 -5.68 3.93 -2.79
N SER A 32 -5.51 5.22 -2.52
CA SER A 32 -5.65 6.25 -3.55
C SER A 32 -4.67 6.04 -4.70
N ILE A 33 -3.42 5.67 -4.40
CA ILE A 33 -2.40 5.36 -5.41
C ILE A 33 -2.78 4.09 -6.17
N PHE A 34 -3.20 3.03 -5.48
CA PHE A 34 -3.64 1.78 -6.11
C PHE A 34 -4.86 1.97 -7.00
N LEU A 35 -5.80 2.85 -6.67
CA LEU A 35 -6.95 3.13 -7.52
C LEU A 35 -6.59 3.88 -8.81
N LYS A 36 -5.45 4.58 -8.84
CA LYS A 36 -4.91 5.21 -10.05
C LYS A 36 -4.21 4.22 -10.97
N LEU A 37 -3.81 3.05 -10.45
CA LEU A 37 -3.24 1.98 -11.25
C LEU A 37 -4.33 1.36 -12.11
N ASN A 38 -4.11 1.35 -13.42
CA ASN A 38 -4.93 0.52 -14.29
C ASN A 38 -4.42 -0.92 -14.25
N PHE A 39 -4.91 -1.71 -13.30
CA PHE A 39 -4.51 -3.11 -13.12
C PHE A 39 -4.77 -4.02 -14.33
N GLU A 40 -5.57 -3.59 -15.31
CA GLU A 40 -5.82 -4.34 -16.55
C GLU A 40 -4.75 -4.10 -17.63
N VAL A 41 -4.01 -2.99 -17.53
CA VAL A 41 -3.02 -2.56 -18.54
C VAL A 41 -1.61 -2.55 -17.98
N GLU A 42 -1.45 -2.26 -16.69
CA GLU A 42 -0.16 -2.19 -16.02
C GLU A 42 0.19 -3.53 -15.34
N GLU A 43 1.34 -4.09 -15.71
CA GLU A 43 1.90 -5.25 -15.00
C GLU A 43 2.36 -4.82 -13.61
N VAL A 44 1.54 -5.08 -12.59
CA VAL A 44 1.89 -4.77 -11.20
C VAL A 44 2.83 -5.85 -10.64
N PRO A 45 4.08 -5.51 -10.28
CA PRO A 45 5.08 -6.51 -9.90
C PRO A 45 4.92 -6.94 -8.44
N GLU A 46 3.80 -7.61 -8.12
CA GLU A 46 3.41 -8.09 -6.76
C GLU A 46 4.48 -8.96 -6.07
N TYR A 47 5.46 -9.46 -6.82
CA TYR A 47 6.57 -10.30 -6.35
C TYR A 47 7.82 -9.51 -5.90
N SER A 48 7.91 -8.21 -6.18
CA SER A 48 9.11 -7.42 -5.88
C SER A 48 8.76 -6.10 -5.20
N PHE A 49 9.19 -5.97 -3.94
CA PHE A 49 9.04 -4.75 -3.17
C PHE A 49 9.63 -3.54 -3.90
N THR A 50 10.87 -3.65 -4.37
CA THR A 50 11.57 -2.55 -5.03
C THR A 50 10.87 -2.10 -6.32
N LYS A 51 10.31 -3.04 -7.09
CA LYS A 51 9.62 -2.69 -8.34
C LYS A 51 8.28 -2.01 -8.05
N ILE A 52 7.48 -2.53 -7.11
CA ILE A 52 6.23 -1.88 -6.72
C ILE A 52 6.49 -0.52 -6.07
N LEU A 53 7.51 -0.40 -5.22
CA LEU A 53 7.87 0.86 -4.59
C LEU A 53 8.08 1.94 -5.66
N LYS A 54 8.93 1.67 -6.66
CA LYS A 54 9.18 2.60 -7.77
C LYS A 54 7.92 2.94 -8.56
N LEU A 55 7.07 1.95 -8.83
CA LEU A 55 5.80 2.16 -9.54
C LEU A 55 4.89 3.12 -8.76
N LEU A 56 4.69 2.86 -7.46
CA LEU A 56 3.84 3.68 -6.62
C LEU A 56 4.39 5.10 -6.42
N GLU A 57 5.70 5.26 -6.27
CA GLU A 57 6.34 6.59 -6.19
C GLU A 57 6.20 7.36 -7.50
N SER A 58 6.30 6.68 -8.64
CA SER A 58 6.06 7.29 -9.96
C SER A 58 4.63 7.79 -10.12
N ILE A 59 3.65 7.08 -9.56
CA ILE A 59 2.22 7.48 -9.63
C ILE A 59 1.89 8.57 -8.63
N LYS A 60 2.53 8.52 -7.46
CA LYS A 60 2.38 9.54 -6.42
C LYS A 60 3.08 10.85 -6.79
N ASN A 61 4.05 10.81 -7.70
CA ASN A 61 4.99 11.91 -8.00
C ASN A 61 5.79 12.36 -6.76
N SER A 62 5.99 11.46 -5.79
CA SER A 62 6.76 11.70 -4.58
C SER A 62 7.22 10.38 -3.98
N THR A 63 8.16 10.44 -3.04
CA THR A 63 8.53 9.24 -2.27
C THR A 63 7.37 8.79 -1.36
N LEU A 64 7.37 7.50 -1.04
CA LEU A 64 6.50 6.96 0.00
C LEU A 64 7.02 7.39 1.39
N THR A 65 6.11 7.54 2.33
CA THR A 65 6.43 7.78 3.73
C THR A 65 6.85 6.47 4.40
N LYS A 66 7.50 6.57 5.56
CA LYS A 66 7.91 5.39 6.33
C LYS A 66 6.75 4.43 6.64
N ASN A 67 5.55 4.98 6.94
CA ASN A 67 4.37 4.18 7.23
C ASN A 67 3.80 3.49 5.98
N GLU A 68 3.77 4.20 4.85
CA GLU A 68 3.34 3.61 3.58
C GLU A 68 4.29 2.49 3.15
N GLU A 69 5.61 2.69 3.27
CA GLU A 69 6.60 1.64 3.03
C GLU A 69 6.43 0.44 3.96
N LEU A 70 6.15 0.68 5.24
CA LEU A 70 5.94 -0.38 6.23
C LEU A 70 4.74 -1.25 5.83
N ILE A 71 3.60 -0.63 5.51
CA ILE A 71 2.40 -1.35 5.05
C ILE A 71 2.68 -2.09 3.74
N LEU A 72 3.39 -1.45 2.81
CA LEU A 72 3.78 -2.04 1.53
C LEU A 72 4.67 -3.29 1.72
N ARG A 73 5.60 -3.25 2.67
CA ARG A 73 6.42 -4.42 3.03
C ARG A 73 5.56 -5.55 3.58
N CYS A 74 4.56 -5.25 4.42
CA CYS A 74 3.65 -6.25 4.98
C CYS A 74 2.83 -6.97 3.90
N ILE A 75 2.35 -6.27 2.87
CA ILE A 75 1.53 -6.88 1.81
C ILE A 75 2.37 -7.71 0.81
N ILE A 76 3.62 -7.31 0.56
CA ILE A 76 4.52 -8.00 -0.40
C ILE A 76 5.27 -9.18 0.24
N LYS A 77 5.64 -9.11 1.54
CA LYS A 77 6.39 -10.19 2.21
C LYS A 77 5.57 -11.42 2.61
N LYS A 78 4.24 -11.40 2.56
CA LYS A 78 3.43 -12.61 2.78
C LYS A 78 3.60 -13.59 1.59
N LYS A 79 4.63 -14.41 1.66
CA LYS A 79 4.80 -15.70 0.97
C LYS A 79 5.06 -16.76 2.02
#